data_AF-A0A949CMU8-F1
#
_entry.id   AF-A0A949CMU8-F1
#
_cell.length_a   1.000
_cell.length_b   1.000
_cell.length_c   1.000
_cell.angle_alpha   90.00
_cell.angle_beta   90.00
_cell.angle_gamma   90.00
#
_symmetry.space_group_name_H-M   'P 1'
#
loop_
_entity.id
_entity.type
_entity.pdbx_description
1 polymer ?
#
loop_
_entity_poly.entity_id
_entity_poly.type
_entity_poly.pdbx_seq_one_letter_code
_entity_poly.pdbx_strand_id
1 'polypeptide(L)'
;MQQAVFHHRFSNGLVLLGEPMPWLESVAFTLLTPVGTAHEPSHREGLAGLTLEMMQRGAGEFDSREIVEELDFLGVERSSGVTTFHTSISMAAMKSVLEPTLRLAVSMIRAPHFPPDELEEAKQSSLLELAALEDDPAQKCFKELKRARFGDIYGRSSLGTEE
;
A
#
# COMPACT_ATOMS: atom_id res chain seq x y z
N MET A 1 -28.18 -16.94 -4.69
CA MET A 1 -27.54 -16.70 -6.00
C MET A 1 -26.07 -16.94 -5.82
N GLN A 2 -25.45 -17.85 -6.58
CA GLN A 2 -23.99 -18.02 -6.56
C GLN A 2 -23.38 -16.83 -7.29
N GLN A 3 -22.67 -15.96 -6.56
CA GLN A 3 -21.86 -14.90 -7.15
C GLN A 3 -20.74 -15.55 -7.97
N ALA A 4 -20.77 -15.34 -9.28
CA ALA A 4 -19.70 -15.75 -10.17
C ALA A 4 -18.60 -14.70 -10.11
N VAL A 5 -17.54 -14.98 -9.35
CA VAL A 5 -16.31 -14.17 -9.36
C VAL A 5 -15.65 -14.36 -10.73
N PHE A 6 -15.44 -13.26 -11.45
CA PHE A 6 -14.60 -13.23 -12.65
C PHE A 6 -13.17 -13.55 -12.25
N HIS A 7 -12.54 -14.49 -12.96
CA HIS A 7 -11.16 -14.90 -12.74
C HIS A 7 -10.44 -14.96 -14.08
N HIS A 8 -9.35 -14.20 -14.19
CA HIS A 8 -8.46 -14.22 -15.34
C HIS A 8 -7.00 -14.23 -14.89
N ARG A 9 -6.18 -15.08 -15.52
CA ARG A 9 -4.73 -15.11 -15.31
C ARG A 9 -4.04 -14.67 -16.59
N PHE A 10 -3.25 -13.60 -16.47
CA PHE A 10 -2.44 -13.07 -17.57
C PHE A 10 -1.18 -13.94 -17.79
N SER A 11 -0.56 -13.80 -18.97
CA SER A 11 0.65 -14.56 -19.33
C SER A 11 1.86 -14.26 -18.44
N ASN A 12 1.91 -13.08 -17.82
CA ASN A 12 2.93 -12.70 -16.84
C ASN A 12 2.65 -13.23 -15.42
N GLY A 13 1.59 -14.01 -15.22
CA GLY A 13 1.23 -14.60 -13.93
C GLY A 13 0.33 -13.72 -13.04
N LEU A 14 0.05 -12.47 -13.43
CA LEU A 14 -0.90 -11.62 -12.70
C LEU A 14 -2.29 -12.25 -12.73
N VAL A 15 -2.98 -12.23 -11.59
CA VAL A 15 -4.34 -12.75 -11.46
C VAL A 15 -5.29 -11.59 -11.23
N LEU A 16 -6.29 -11.46 -12.10
CA LEU A 16 -7.41 -10.56 -11.95
C LEU A 16 -8.59 -11.35 -11.39
N LEU A 17 -9.03 -10.93 -10.21
CA LEU A 17 -10.30 -11.34 -9.62
C LEU A 17 -11.23 -10.12 -9.63
N GLY A 18 -12.48 -10.31 -10.02
CA GLY A 18 -13.43 -9.21 -10.09
C GLY A 18 -14.86 -9.69 -9.91
N GLU A 19 -15.70 -8.80 -9.43
CA GLU A 19 -17.13 -9.02 -9.35
C GLU A 19 -17.85 -7.87 -10.07
N PRO A 20 -18.47 -8.12 -11.24
CA PRO A 20 -19.21 -7.08 -11.93
C PRO A 20 -20.51 -6.78 -11.18
N MET A 21 -20.71 -5.52 -10.83
CA MET A 21 -21.94 -5.01 -10.23
C MET A 21 -22.55 -3.95 -11.14
N PRO A 22 -23.35 -4.32 -12.17
CA PRO A 22 -23.84 -3.39 -13.18
C PRO A 22 -24.71 -2.23 -12.67
N TRP A 23 -25.23 -2.35 -11.45
CA TRP A 23 -26.05 -1.34 -10.78
C TRP A 23 -25.24 -0.29 -10.00
N LEU A 24 -23.91 -0.41 -9.94
CA LEU A 24 -23.03 0.57 -9.31
C LEU A 24 -22.33 1.42 -10.37
N GLU A 25 -22.28 2.72 -10.12
CA GLU A 25 -21.47 3.67 -10.89
C GLU A 25 -20.10 3.91 -10.24
N SER A 26 -19.78 3.20 -9.17
CA SER A 26 -18.46 3.20 -8.53
C SER A 26 -17.69 1.92 -8.86
N VAL A 27 -16.38 2.00 -8.69
CA VAL A 27 -15.46 0.88 -8.80
C VAL A 27 -14.43 0.96 -7.68
N ALA A 28 -14.07 -0.18 -7.13
CA ALA A 28 -12.95 -0.30 -6.21
C ALA A 28 -12.04 -1.43 -6.68
N PHE A 29 -10.73 -1.22 -6.59
CA PHE A 29 -9.76 -2.24 -6.90
C PHE A 29 -8.59 -2.19 -5.91
N THR A 30 -7.97 -3.34 -5.70
CA THR A 30 -6.76 -3.48 -4.88
C THR A 30 -5.70 -4.18 -5.71
N LEU A 31 -4.54 -3.56 -5.83
CA LEU A 31 -3.34 -4.19 -6.34
C LEU A 31 -2.61 -4.82 -5.15
N LEU A 32 -2.49 -6.14 -5.18
CA LEU A 32 -1.91 -6.93 -4.09
C LEU A 32 -0.61 -7.61 -4.55
N THR A 33 0.49 -7.23 -3.91
CA THR A 33 1.82 -7.80 -4.17
C THR A 33 2.16 -8.80 -3.06
N PRO A 34 2.65 -10.02 -3.37
CA PRO A 34 2.96 -11.06 -2.38
C PRO A 34 4.31 -10.82 -1.68
N VAL A 35 4.51 -9.62 -1.17
CA VAL A 35 5.69 -9.20 -0.40
C VAL A 35 5.17 -8.42 0.81
N GLY A 36 5.74 -8.64 1.99
CA GLY A 36 5.33 -8.00 3.24
C GLY A 36 6.46 -8.06 4.26
N THR A 37 6.18 -7.73 5.52
CA THR A 37 7.23 -7.61 6.57
C THR A 37 8.00 -8.91 6.83
N ALA A 38 7.41 -10.08 6.58
CA ALA A 38 8.09 -11.36 6.70
C ALA A 38 9.22 -11.56 5.67
N HIS A 39 9.22 -10.78 4.59
CA HIS A 39 10.23 -10.85 3.52
C HIS A 39 11.35 -9.83 3.73
N GLU A 40 11.29 -9.03 4.80
CA GLU A 40 12.32 -8.05 5.10
C GLU A 40 13.59 -8.72 5.64
N PRO A 41 14.79 -8.27 5.21
CA PRO A 41 16.03 -8.63 5.87
C PRO A 41 15.97 -8.25 7.35
N SER A 42 16.57 -9.06 8.23
CA SER A 42 16.56 -8.82 9.68
C SER A 42 17.24 -7.52 10.13
N HIS A 43 18.01 -6.89 9.25
CA HIS A 43 18.68 -5.62 9.51
C HIS A 43 18.01 -4.43 8.79
N ARG A 44 16.78 -4.63 8.27
CA ARG A 44 16.01 -3.63 7.52
C ARG A 44 14.51 -3.78 7.81
N GLU A 45 14.14 -3.89 9.08
CA GLU A 45 12.74 -3.95 9.49
C GLU A 45 12.03 -2.62 9.14
N GLY A 46 10.80 -2.69 8.63
CA GLY A 46 10.07 -1.50 8.17
C GLY A 46 10.45 -1.04 6.76
N LEU A 47 11.37 -1.73 6.07
CA LEU A 47 11.73 -1.43 4.68
C LEU A 47 10.50 -1.44 3.75
N ALA A 48 9.59 -2.40 3.91
CA ALA A 48 8.40 -2.49 3.07
C ALA A 48 7.48 -1.29 3.31
N GLY A 49 7.31 -0.87 4.57
CA GLY A 49 6.54 0.33 4.93
C GLY A 49 7.15 1.60 4.34
N LEU A 50 8.46 1.80 4.56
CA LEU A 50 9.17 2.96 4.02
C LEU A 50 9.19 2.98 2.49
N THR A 51 9.31 1.82 1.84
CA THR A 51 9.24 1.71 0.38
C THR A 51 7.86 2.11 -0.13
N LEU A 52 6.78 1.68 0.56
CA LEU A 52 5.42 2.05 0.23
C LEU A 52 5.18 3.56 0.38
N GLU A 53 5.73 4.17 1.43
CA GLU A 53 5.67 5.62 1.65
C GLU A 53 6.41 6.38 0.54
N MET A 54 7.65 5.98 0.24
CA MET A 54 8.47 6.62 -0.77
C MET A 54 7.91 6.46 -2.20
N MET A 55 7.19 5.37 -2.48
CA MET A 55 6.54 5.13 -3.78
C MET A 55 5.43 6.15 -4.07
N GLN A 56 4.91 6.83 -3.05
CA GLN A 56 3.88 7.86 -3.21
C GLN A 56 4.47 9.24 -3.57
N ARG A 57 5.79 9.41 -3.46
CA ARG A 57 6.52 10.68 -3.66
C ARG A 57 6.96 10.88 -5.12
N GLY A 58 6.07 10.58 -6.07
CA GLY A 58 6.32 10.73 -7.50
C GLY A 58 6.54 9.41 -8.25
N ALA A 59 6.02 9.35 -9.48
CA ALA A 59 6.07 8.18 -10.33
C ALA A 59 5.78 8.48 -11.81
N GLY A 60 6.57 7.89 -12.69
CA GLY A 60 6.44 8.07 -14.13
C GLY A 60 6.68 9.52 -14.53
N GLU A 61 5.65 10.17 -15.08
CA GLU A 61 5.70 11.58 -15.48
C GLU A 61 5.22 12.54 -14.38
N PHE A 62 4.67 12.03 -13.28
CA PHE A 62 4.08 12.83 -12.21
C PHE A 62 5.03 12.97 -11.02
N ASP A 63 5.20 14.18 -10.51
CA ASP A 63 5.84 14.40 -9.21
C ASP A 63 4.90 14.06 -8.04
N SER A 64 5.41 14.15 -6.81
CA SER A 64 4.66 13.85 -5.58
C SER A 64 3.35 14.64 -5.48
N ARG A 65 3.38 15.93 -5.83
CA ARG A 65 2.23 16.82 -5.73
C ARG A 65 1.22 16.56 -6.83
N GLU A 66 1.69 16.35 -8.05
CA GLU A 66 0.85 16.05 -9.21
C GLU A 66 0.09 14.73 -9.03
N ILE A 67 0.69 13.71 -8.40
CA ILE A 67 -0.03 12.48 -8.04
C ILE A 67 -1.23 12.78 -7.14
N VAL A 68 -1.03 13.60 -6.11
CA VAL A 68 -2.11 13.96 -5.17
C VAL A 68 -3.19 14.77 -5.88
N GLU A 69 -2.80 15.79 -6.64
CA GLU A 69 -3.72 16.65 -7.38
C GLU A 69 -4.53 15.87 -8.41
N GLU A 70 -3.92 14.92 -9.13
CA GLU A 70 -4.62 14.08 -10.11
C GLU A 70 -5.61 13.12 -9.42
N LEU A 71 -5.23 12.50 -8.31
CA LEU A 71 -6.13 11.61 -7.55
C LEU A 71 -7.33 12.39 -6.98
N ASP A 72 -7.09 13.59 -6.45
CA ASP A 72 -8.14 14.46 -5.93
C ASP A 72 -9.06 14.96 -7.05
N PHE A 73 -8.51 15.35 -8.20
CA PHE A 73 -9.26 15.78 -9.37
C PHE A 73 -10.19 14.66 -9.90
N LEU A 74 -9.71 13.42 -9.90
CA LEU A 74 -10.48 12.25 -10.28
C LEU A 74 -11.47 11.79 -9.18
N GLY A 75 -11.39 12.36 -7.97
CA GLY A 75 -12.23 11.99 -6.84
C GLY A 75 -11.93 10.57 -6.32
N VAL A 76 -10.66 10.17 -6.34
CA VAL A 76 -10.21 8.84 -5.96
C VAL A 76 -9.93 8.79 -4.45
N GLU A 77 -10.63 7.92 -3.74
CA GLU A 77 -10.23 7.53 -2.40
C GLU A 77 -9.13 6.47 -2.51
N ARG A 78 -8.03 6.65 -1.77
CA ARG A 78 -6.91 5.71 -1.77
C ARG A 78 -6.59 5.23 -0.36
N SER A 79 -6.15 3.98 -0.27
CA SER A 79 -5.48 3.45 0.91
C SER A 79 -4.34 2.55 0.48
N SER A 80 -3.32 2.46 1.32
CA SER A 80 -2.19 1.58 1.10
C SER A 80 -1.80 0.95 2.42
N GLY A 81 -1.16 -0.22 2.36
CA GLY A 81 -0.74 -0.90 3.58
C GLY A 81 0.18 -2.07 3.32
N VAL A 82 0.95 -2.39 4.36
CA VAL A 82 1.84 -3.55 4.38
C VAL A 82 1.40 -4.47 5.50
N THR A 83 1.22 -5.74 5.16
CA THR A 83 0.93 -6.83 6.09
C THR A 83 2.16 -7.74 6.21
N THR A 84 2.04 -8.81 6.98
CA THR A 84 3.12 -9.80 7.10
C THR A 84 3.51 -10.42 5.75
N PHE A 85 2.55 -10.63 4.84
CA PHE A 85 2.79 -11.37 3.59
C PHE A 85 2.50 -10.58 2.31
N HIS A 86 1.78 -9.46 2.41
CA HIS A 86 1.35 -8.70 1.24
C HIS A 86 1.46 -7.19 1.47
N THR A 87 1.69 -6.48 0.37
CA THR A 87 1.59 -5.03 0.27
C THR A 87 0.46 -4.73 -0.70
N SER A 88 -0.41 -3.79 -0.31
CA SER A 88 -1.59 -3.44 -1.09
C SER A 88 -1.65 -1.94 -1.37
N ILE A 89 -2.10 -1.60 -2.57
CA ILE A 89 -2.62 -0.26 -2.91
C ILE A 89 -4.07 -0.46 -3.33
N SER A 90 -4.99 0.18 -2.64
CA SER A 90 -6.41 0.14 -2.91
C SER A 90 -6.91 1.51 -3.32
N MET A 91 -7.76 1.55 -4.33
CA MET A 91 -8.38 2.77 -4.82
C MET A 91 -9.86 2.53 -5.07
N ALA A 92 -10.68 3.53 -4.77
CA ALA A 92 -12.10 3.58 -5.05
C ALA A 92 -12.44 4.89 -5.76
N ALA A 93 -13.21 4.80 -6.85
CA ALA A 93 -13.53 5.94 -7.69
C ALA A 93 -14.83 5.75 -8.46
N MET A 94 -15.24 6.76 -9.22
CA MET A 94 -16.31 6.61 -10.21
C MET A 94 -15.86 5.70 -11.36
N LYS A 95 -16.77 4.89 -11.87
CA LYS A 95 -16.54 3.99 -13.01
C LYS A 95 -16.02 4.74 -14.25
N SER A 96 -16.45 5.98 -14.46
CA SER A 96 -16.02 6.84 -15.56
C SER A 96 -14.52 7.16 -15.54
N VAL A 97 -13.87 7.11 -14.37
CA VAL A 97 -12.44 7.42 -14.19
C VAL A 97 -11.61 6.19 -13.84
N LEU A 98 -12.15 4.98 -14.03
CA LEU A 98 -11.42 3.74 -13.75
C LEU A 98 -10.09 3.66 -14.51
N GLU A 99 -10.11 3.92 -15.81
CA GLU A 99 -8.94 3.80 -16.67
C GLU A 99 -7.80 4.76 -16.30
N PRO A 100 -8.04 6.08 -16.11
CA PRO A 100 -6.99 6.98 -15.63
C PRO A 100 -6.50 6.63 -14.22
N THR A 101 -7.40 6.25 -13.30
CA THR A 101 -7.03 5.84 -11.93
C THR A 101 -6.11 4.61 -11.96
N LEU A 102 -6.45 3.60 -12.77
CA LEU A 102 -5.65 2.39 -12.91
C LEU A 102 -4.30 2.69 -13.55
N ARG A 103 -4.23 3.58 -14.55
CA ARG A 103 -2.95 4.02 -15.14
C ARG A 103 -2.04 4.66 -14.10
N LEU A 104 -2.57 5.54 -13.26
CA LEU A 104 -1.80 6.19 -12.21
C LEU A 104 -1.30 5.18 -11.18
N ALA A 105 -2.15 4.27 -10.71
CA ALA A 105 -1.75 3.19 -9.80
C ALA A 105 -0.64 2.29 -10.40
N VAL A 106 -0.72 2.00 -11.70
CA VAL A 106 0.33 1.23 -12.40
C VAL A 106 1.63 2.03 -12.50
N SER A 107 1.57 3.35 -12.73
CA SER A 107 2.75 4.22 -12.74
C SER A 107 3.46 4.18 -11.39
N MET A 108 2.71 4.36 -10.29
CA MET A 108 3.24 4.30 -8.92
C MET A 108 4.00 3.00 -8.65
N ILE A 109 3.47 1.86 -9.10
CA ILE A 109 4.10 0.56 -8.86
C ILE A 109 5.29 0.29 -9.78
N ARG A 110 5.21 0.69 -11.06
CA ARG A 110 6.20 0.29 -12.08
C ARG A 110 7.33 1.29 -12.29
N ALA A 111 7.10 2.57 -11.99
CA ALA A 111 8.04 3.65 -12.24
C ALA A 111 8.10 4.68 -11.08
N PRO A 112 8.18 4.26 -9.80
CA PRO A 112 8.36 5.22 -8.71
C PRO A 112 9.70 5.94 -8.81
N HIS A 113 9.72 7.22 -8.44
CA HIS A 113 10.92 8.05 -8.53
C HIS A 113 11.92 7.78 -7.40
N PHE A 114 11.41 7.49 -6.20
CA PHE A 114 12.22 7.38 -4.96
C PHE A 114 13.19 8.56 -4.77
N PRO A 115 12.68 9.81 -4.68
CA PRO A 115 13.51 11.01 -4.55
C PRO A 115 14.42 10.93 -3.30
N PRO A 116 15.76 10.94 -3.44
CA PRO A 116 16.68 10.78 -2.31
C PRO A 116 16.60 11.90 -1.27
N ASP A 117 16.26 13.11 -1.72
CA ASP A 117 16.09 14.32 -0.92
C ASP A 117 14.87 14.27 -0.01
N GLU A 118 13.87 13.45 -0.36
CA GLU A 118 12.64 13.25 0.40
C GLU A 118 12.71 12.05 1.37
N LEU A 119 13.76 11.23 1.30
CA LEU A 119 13.90 10.04 2.12
C LEU A 119 13.94 10.35 3.62
N GLU A 120 14.60 11.44 4.00
CA GLU A 120 14.71 11.81 5.40
C GLU A 120 13.35 12.21 5.97
N GLU A 121 12.56 12.98 5.22
CA GLU A 121 11.19 13.33 5.62
C GLU A 121 10.29 12.09 5.76
N ALA A 122 10.42 11.13 4.85
CA ALA A 122 9.65 9.89 4.93
C ALA A 122 9.99 9.09 6.20
N LYS A 123 11.27 9.01 6.57
CA LYS A 123 11.70 8.40 7.84
C LYS A 123 11.15 9.15 9.04
N GLN A 124 11.21 10.48 9.04
CA GLN A 124 10.64 11.29 10.12
C GLN A 124 9.13 11.04 10.26
N SER A 125 8.40 10.93 9.15
CA SER A 125 6.98 10.60 9.20
C SER A 125 6.73 9.20 9.79
N SER A 126 7.53 8.20 9.42
CA SER A 126 7.43 6.86 10.00
C SER A 126 7.76 6.85 11.50
N LEU A 127 8.75 7.63 11.94
CA LEU A 127 9.10 7.77 13.36
C LEU A 127 7.97 8.44 14.17
N LEU A 128 7.29 9.43 13.59
CA LEU A 128 6.12 10.05 14.21
C LEU A 128 4.95 9.06 14.34
N GLU A 129 4.73 8.22 13.33
CA GLU A 129 3.71 7.17 13.39
C GLU A 129 4.05 6.10 14.45
N LEU A 130 5.33 5.74 14.57
CA LEU A 130 5.82 4.89 15.66
C LEU A 130 5.60 5.53 17.03
N ALA A 131 5.91 6.82 17.19
CA ALA A 131 5.70 7.53 18.45
C ALA A 131 4.21 7.63 18.80
N ALA A 132 3.34 7.83 17.81
CA ALA A 132 1.89 7.89 18.01
C ALA A 132 1.29 6.57 18.54
N LEU A 133 1.96 5.42 18.35
CA LEU A 133 1.54 4.15 18.97
C LEU A 133 1.62 4.18 20.50
N GLU A 134 2.47 5.04 21.09
CA GLU A 134 2.52 5.19 22.55
C GLU A 134 1.21 5.76 23.11
N ASP A 135 0.49 6.56 22.30
CA ASP A 135 -0.80 7.15 22.64
C ASP A 135 -1.99 6.22 22.32
N ASP A 136 -1.75 5.05 21.70
CA ASP A 136 -2.75 4.00 21.46
C ASP A 136 -2.37 2.67 22.16
N PRO A 137 -2.72 2.51 23.45
CA PRO A 137 -2.40 1.31 24.22
C PRO A 137 -2.94 0.01 23.62
N ALA A 138 -4.06 0.07 22.89
CA ALA A 138 -4.66 -1.11 22.28
C ALA A 138 -3.80 -1.59 21.10
N GLN A 139 -3.43 -0.69 20.19
CA GLN A 139 -2.54 -1.04 19.08
C GLN A 139 -1.16 -1.46 19.56
N LYS A 140 -0.59 -0.77 20.56
CA LYS A 140 0.69 -1.15 21.17
C LYS A 140 0.63 -2.56 21.76
N CYS A 141 -0.43 -2.89 22.51
CA CYS A 141 -0.63 -4.24 23.04
C CYS A 141 -0.69 -5.30 21.93
N PHE A 142 -1.44 -5.05 20.86
CA PHE A 142 -1.51 -5.98 19.72
C PHE A 142 -0.16 -6.15 19.01
N LYS A 143 0.61 -5.07 18.83
CA LYS A 143 1.96 -5.13 18.25
C LYS A 143 2.89 -6.01 19.08
N GLU A 144 2.97 -5.77 20.40
CA GLU A 144 3.82 -6.55 21.30
C GLU A 144 3.37 -8.00 21.44
N LEU A 145 2.06 -8.25 21.52
CA LEU A 145 1.50 -9.60 21.54
C LEU A 145 1.84 -10.37 20.25
N LYS A 146 1.73 -9.71 19.10
CA LYS A 146 2.06 -10.30 17.80
C LYS A 146 3.55 -10.68 17.74
N ARG A 147 4.44 -9.79 18.21
CA ARG A 147 5.88 -10.07 18.32
C ARG A 147 6.17 -11.25 19.25
N ALA A 148 5.60 -11.24 20.46
CA ALA A 148 5.80 -12.30 21.45
C ALA A 148 5.28 -13.67 20.97
N ARG A 149 4.17 -13.71 20.23
CA ARG A 149 3.56 -14.96 19.78
C ARG A 149 4.16 -15.51 18.49
N PHE A 150 4.50 -14.65 17.54
CA PHE A 150 4.88 -15.04 16.17
C PHE A 150 6.38 -14.84 15.87
N GLY A 151 7.15 -14.34 16.84
CA GLY A 151 8.59 -14.20 16.76
C GLY A 151 9.05 -13.11 15.79
N ASP A 152 10.34 -13.10 15.49
CA ASP A 152 11.00 -11.99 14.80
C ASP A 152 10.72 -11.88 13.31
N ILE A 153 10.09 -12.88 12.68
CA ILE A 153 9.77 -12.82 11.23
C ILE A 153 8.30 -12.48 11.03
N TYR A 154 7.40 -13.26 11.62
CA TYR A 154 5.96 -13.10 11.40
C TYR A 154 5.31 -12.09 12.36
N GLY A 155 6.00 -11.77 13.46
CA GLY A 155 5.56 -10.82 14.47
C GLY A 155 5.91 -9.36 14.17
N ARG A 156 6.66 -9.08 13.09
CA ARG A 156 7.09 -7.73 12.74
C ARG A 156 5.94 -6.78 12.46
N SER A 157 6.17 -5.51 12.79
CA SER A 157 5.34 -4.37 12.44
C SER A 157 5.76 -3.82 11.07
N SER A 158 4.81 -3.31 10.29
CA SER A 158 5.09 -2.57 9.05
C SER A 158 5.84 -1.26 9.29
N LEU A 159 5.73 -0.72 10.51
CA LEU A 159 6.40 0.51 10.92
C LEU A 159 7.87 0.29 11.29
N GLY A 160 8.33 -0.96 11.39
CA GLY A 160 9.70 -1.27 11.79
C GLY A 160 10.04 -0.89 13.24
N THR A 161 11.30 -0.51 13.42
CA THR A 161 11.95 -0.08 14.67
C THR A 161 12.51 1.32 14.53
N GLU A 162 12.88 1.96 15.64
CA GLU A 162 13.55 3.28 15.61
C GLU A 162 14.97 3.23 15.03
N GLU A 163 15.65 2.09 15.17
CA GLU A 163 16.95 1.78 14.53
C GLU A 163 16.77 1.41 13.05
#